data_AF-A0A2G6B7A5-F1
#
_entry.id   AF-A0A2G6B7A5-F1
#
_cell.length_a   1.000
_cell.length_b   1.000
_cell.length_c   1.000
_cell.angle_alpha   90.00
_cell.angle_beta   90.00
_cell.angle_gamma   90.00
#
_symmetry.space_group_name_H-M   'P 1'
#
loop_
_entity.id
_entity.type
_entity.pdbx_description
1 polymer ?
#
loop_
_entity_poly.entity_id
_entity_poly.type
_entity_poly.pdbx_seq_one_letter_code
_entity_poly.pdbx_strand_id
1 'polypeptide(L)'
;MKNKVIAMLGVILLIFSIPLSSVAADKARFPDVPATKHFAEAVNELASRHIIGGYPDGTFRPSESITRGQAAAIIVKLTKLETTKVKDPKFKDVSTANGYYQAIAALAQKGVINGYGDGRFGPNDPITRAQMASIIIKAFELPLYRDPDYGFKDVVHKNGHRDGIYSLYQLGLTTGTSPTTFSPNASITRGQAAKLLKAAEDVKPGILTMHAKDFKWKRFNDISKTNSDIFDIVGDSEVPSQVNLKTKIHIVPKKEGTATLTFSGATSSDTEDQNYRKYYVHVKKIDGAWDISLQETTDIYSTPAQLWKHYERRENNEAFIDAESISLSTEDGELVEERVKFERCENDALQYCHVIYFDQPGKFIATVKYVDGKEMRYYVTSTERKDQFYYYTHITPIKPNEVLQIWDGAILGKHVLPKGSEEIATVTRDPGTNVFRITPKKTGEFFVNFPDRKVVPGSHRIYYGITVRVSKLGDYLHVDAAVSEEDDMVFD
;
A
#
# COMPACT_ATOMS: atom_id res chain seq x y z
N MET A 1 66.49 20.87 2.98
CA MET A 1 67.45 19.74 3.07
C MET A 1 66.61 18.47 3.21
N LYS A 2 66.19 17.83 2.11
CA LYS A 2 66.84 16.70 1.41
C LYS A 2 67.32 15.58 2.35
N ASN A 3 66.76 14.39 2.08
CA ASN A 3 67.27 13.02 2.33
C ASN A 3 66.79 12.36 3.64
N LYS A 4 66.43 11.08 3.70
CA LYS A 4 66.35 9.99 2.72
C LYS A 4 65.55 8.85 3.35
N VAL A 5 64.83 8.12 2.52
CA VAL A 5 64.24 6.80 2.76
C VAL A 5 65.34 5.79 3.11
N ILE A 6 65.11 4.96 4.14
CA ILE A 6 65.70 3.62 4.25
C ILE A 6 64.57 2.66 4.61
N ALA A 7 64.23 1.82 3.63
CA ALA A 7 63.43 0.62 3.81
C ALA A 7 64.26 -0.44 4.54
N MET A 8 63.67 -1.12 5.52
CA MET A 8 64.22 -2.36 6.06
C MET A 8 63.10 -3.40 6.17
N LEU A 9 63.17 -4.40 5.29
CA LEU A 9 62.40 -5.64 5.38
C LEU A 9 62.84 -6.41 6.62
N GLY A 10 61.88 -6.77 7.47
CA GLY A 10 62.07 -7.67 8.59
C GLY A 10 60.80 -8.50 8.80
N VAL A 11 60.78 -9.69 8.19
CA VAL A 11 59.77 -10.72 8.40
C VAL A 11 59.88 -11.20 9.86
N ILE A 12 58.82 -11.02 10.65
CA ILE A 12 58.60 -11.79 11.88
C ILE A 12 57.18 -12.37 11.81
N LEU A 13 57.13 -13.64 11.43
CA LEU A 13 55.99 -14.53 11.62
C LEU A 13 55.82 -14.72 13.14
N LEU A 14 54.73 -14.20 13.70
CA LEU A 14 54.32 -14.51 15.07
C LEU A 14 52.94 -15.13 15.01
N ILE A 15 52.95 -16.47 15.02
CA ILE A 15 51.81 -17.36 15.04
C ILE A 15 51.14 -17.19 16.41
N PHE A 16 50.11 -16.34 16.48
CA PHE A 16 49.13 -16.42 17.57
C PHE A 16 48.14 -17.53 17.22
N SER A 17 48.43 -18.71 17.74
CA SER A 17 47.51 -19.85 17.82
C SER A 17 46.35 -19.48 18.74
N ILE A 18 45.35 -18.77 18.21
CA ILE A 18 44.04 -18.70 18.86
C ILE A 18 43.42 -20.08 18.68
N PRO A 19 43.03 -20.79 19.76
CA PRO A 19 42.26 -22.01 19.59
C PRO A 19 40.97 -21.62 18.87
N LEU A 20 40.80 -22.10 17.63
CA LEU A 20 39.49 -22.19 17.03
C LEU A 20 38.64 -22.95 18.05
N SER A 21 37.73 -22.24 18.72
CA SER A 21 36.61 -22.87 19.38
C SER A 21 36.00 -23.82 18.37
N SER A 22 36.19 -25.13 18.59
CA SER A 22 35.45 -26.13 17.86
C SER A 22 34.00 -25.84 18.17
N VAL A 23 33.29 -25.21 17.22
CA VAL A 23 31.87 -25.39 17.11
C VAL A 23 31.73 -26.89 17.02
N ALA A 24 31.27 -27.52 18.09
CA ALA A 24 31.02 -28.95 18.10
C ALA A 24 30.11 -29.20 16.90
N ALA A 25 30.64 -29.86 15.86
CA ALA A 25 29.86 -30.25 14.72
C ALA A 25 28.81 -31.21 15.27
N ASP A 26 27.58 -30.71 15.40
CA ASP A 26 26.46 -31.49 15.87
C ASP A 26 26.35 -32.70 14.95
N LYS A 27 26.63 -33.89 15.51
CA LYS A 27 26.83 -35.10 14.72
C LYS A 27 25.55 -35.34 13.93
N ALA A 28 25.66 -35.36 12.59
CA ALA A 28 24.51 -35.55 11.70
C ALA A 28 23.67 -36.75 12.16
N ARG A 29 22.39 -36.53 12.44
CA ARG A 29 21.52 -37.52 13.08
C ARG A 29 21.18 -38.69 12.16
N PHE A 30 21.26 -38.47 10.86
CA PHE A 30 21.03 -39.48 9.83
C PHE A 30 22.22 -39.52 8.86
N PRO A 31 22.67 -40.72 8.45
CA PRO A 31 23.85 -40.87 7.58
C PRO A 31 23.63 -40.33 6.17
N ASP A 32 22.38 -40.26 5.70
CA ASP A 32 21.97 -39.75 4.39
C ASP A 32 21.56 -38.27 4.40
N VAL A 33 21.85 -37.54 5.50
CA VAL A 33 21.60 -36.10 5.65
C VAL A 33 22.92 -35.37 5.94
N PRO A 34 23.83 -35.28 4.95
CA PRO A 34 25.09 -34.57 5.15
C PRO A 34 24.84 -33.05 5.30
N ALA A 35 25.61 -32.41 6.18
CA ALA A 35 25.46 -31.00 6.55
C ALA A 35 25.51 -30.02 5.36
N THR A 36 26.12 -30.43 4.23
CA THR A 36 26.20 -29.64 2.99
C THR A 36 24.88 -29.54 2.23
N LYS A 37 23.86 -30.33 2.58
CA LYS A 37 22.56 -30.31 1.90
C LYS A 37 21.69 -29.18 2.43
N HIS A 38 20.99 -28.52 1.51
CA HIS A 38 20.13 -27.37 1.78
C HIS A 38 18.97 -27.61 2.77
N PHE A 39 18.66 -28.87 3.09
CA PHE A 39 17.64 -29.29 4.06
C PHE A 39 18.22 -29.82 5.38
N ALA A 40 19.55 -29.98 5.48
CA ALA A 40 20.17 -30.73 6.57
C ALA A 40 19.93 -30.10 7.94
N GLU A 41 20.05 -28.77 8.03
CA GLU A 41 19.77 -28.02 9.27
C GLU A 41 18.34 -28.25 9.76
N ALA A 42 17.35 -27.99 8.91
CA ALA A 42 15.94 -28.20 9.24
C ALA A 42 15.65 -29.67 9.62
N VAL A 43 16.23 -30.64 8.92
CA VAL A 43 16.02 -32.06 9.24
C VAL A 43 16.61 -32.42 10.61
N ASN A 44 17.85 -31.99 10.89
CA ASN A 44 18.50 -32.33 12.15
C ASN A 44 17.83 -31.62 13.35
N GLU A 45 17.41 -30.37 13.19
CA GLU A 45 16.70 -29.61 14.23
C GLU A 45 15.32 -30.21 14.53
N LEU A 46 14.52 -30.49 13.49
CA LEU A 46 13.21 -31.09 13.70
C LEU A 46 13.31 -32.49 14.31
N ALA A 47 14.38 -33.23 13.97
CA ALA A 47 14.64 -34.53 14.55
C ALA A 47 15.08 -34.43 16.01
N SER A 48 15.91 -33.44 16.37
CA SER A 48 16.32 -33.17 17.77
C SER A 48 15.11 -32.92 18.68
N ARG A 49 14.08 -32.27 18.14
CA ARG A 49 12.77 -32.04 18.78
C ARG A 49 11.77 -33.19 18.68
N HIS A 50 12.16 -34.34 18.10
CA HIS A 50 11.29 -35.50 17.89
C HIS A 50 10.03 -35.22 17.05
N ILE A 51 10.09 -34.17 16.22
CA ILE A 51 9.02 -33.81 15.29
C ILE A 51 9.05 -34.77 14.11
N ILE A 52 10.23 -34.94 13.51
CA ILE A 52 10.47 -35.90 12.43
C ILE A 52 11.35 -37.05 12.89
N GLY A 53 11.26 -38.18 12.18
CA GLY A 53 12.06 -39.38 12.43
C GLY A 53 12.54 -40.02 11.14
N GLY A 54 13.53 -40.91 11.29
CA GLY A 54 14.05 -41.75 10.22
C GLY A 54 13.33 -43.11 10.12
N TYR A 55 13.82 -43.94 9.22
CA TYR A 55 13.39 -45.31 9.00
C TYR A 55 14.14 -46.28 9.93
N PRO A 56 13.66 -47.53 10.09
CA PRO A 56 14.32 -48.53 10.95
C PRO A 56 15.77 -48.83 10.57
N ASP A 57 16.17 -48.57 9.32
CA ASP A 57 17.55 -48.70 8.83
C ASP A 57 18.46 -47.52 9.22
N GLY A 58 17.95 -46.56 9.97
CA GLY A 58 18.67 -45.37 10.43
C GLY A 58 18.72 -44.21 9.43
N THR A 59 18.13 -44.36 8.23
CA THR A 59 18.12 -43.31 7.19
C THR A 59 16.94 -42.35 7.33
N PHE A 60 17.03 -41.14 6.79
CA PHE A 60 15.90 -40.20 6.71
C PHE A 60 15.13 -40.28 5.39
N ARG A 61 15.82 -40.68 4.32
CA ARG A 61 15.38 -40.74 2.92
C ARG A 61 14.91 -39.37 2.40
N PRO A 62 15.77 -38.33 2.37
CA PRO A 62 15.37 -36.96 2.05
C PRO A 62 14.91 -36.76 0.59
N SER A 63 15.32 -37.64 -0.32
CA SER A 63 14.96 -37.60 -1.74
C SER A 63 13.64 -38.28 -2.05
N GLU A 64 13.12 -39.10 -1.14
CA GLU A 64 11.83 -39.77 -1.32
C GLU A 64 10.68 -38.79 -1.14
N SER A 65 9.59 -39.02 -1.88
CA SER A 65 8.36 -38.24 -1.72
C SER A 65 7.77 -38.42 -0.33
N ILE A 66 7.35 -37.34 0.30
CA ILE A 66 6.60 -37.42 1.57
C ILE A 66 5.13 -37.75 1.28
N THR A 67 4.54 -38.63 2.10
CA THR A 67 3.11 -38.94 1.98
C THR A 67 2.24 -37.87 2.65
N ARG A 68 0.97 -37.79 2.26
CA ARG A 68 -0.01 -36.88 2.89
C ARG A 68 -0.19 -37.15 4.39
N GLY A 69 -0.20 -38.43 4.80
CA GLY A 69 -0.28 -38.82 6.21
C GLY A 69 0.97 -38.44 7.01
N GLN A 70 2.17 -38.61 6.43
CA GLN A 70 3.41 -38.16 7.05
C GLN A 70 3.43 -36.63 7.20
N ALA A 71 3.04 -35.87 6.17
CA ALA A 71 2.94 -34.42 6.25
C ALA A 71 1.98 -33.99 7.39
N ALA A 72 0.80 -34.61 7.48
CA ALA A 72 -0.16 -34.35 8.55
C ALA A 72 0.45 -34.56 9.94
N ALA A 73 1.15 -35.67 10.16
CA ALA A 73 1.80 -35.99 11.43
C ALA A 73 2.89 -34.98 11.84
N ILE A 74 3.65 -34.46 10.87
CA ILE A 74 4.67 -33.43 11.14
C ILE A 74 4.01 -32.11 11.50
N ILE A 75 2.99 -31.70 10.75
CA ILE A 75 2.30 -30.42 10.92
C ILE A 75 1.63 -30.33 12.29
N VAL A 76 0.93 -31.37 12.76
CA VAL A 76 0.29 -31.31 14.08
C VAL A 76 1.30 -31.17 15.21
N LYS A 77 2.49 -31.77 15.09
CA LYS A 77 3.55 -31.61 16.08
C LYS A 77 4.15 -30.20 16.06
N LEU A 78 4.40 -29.64 14.88
CA LEU A 78 4.93 -28.28 14.72
C LEU A 78 3.97 -27.23 15.26
N THR A 79 2.71 -27.33 14.86
CA THR A 79 1.65 -26.41 15.28
C THR A 79 1.14 -26.67 16.69
N LYS A 80 1.65 -27.73 17.36
CA LYS A 80 1.20 -28.20 18.68
C LYS A 80 -0.33 -28.35 18.75
N LEU A 81 -0.93 -28.80 17.66
CA LEU A 81 -2.37 -28.98 17.56
C LEU A 81 -2.82 -30.15 18.43
N GLU A 82 -3.90 -29.95 19.19
CA GLU A 82 -4.46 -30.99 20.06
C GLU A 82 -4.97 -32.19 19.24
N THR A 83 -4.47 -33.39 19.54
CA THR A 83 -4.82 -34.63 18.80
C THR A 83 -5.54 -35.67 19.64
N THR A 84 -5.85 -35.41 20.92
CA THR A 84 -6.52 -36.42 21.77
C THR A 84 -8.04 -36.39 21.66
N LYS A 85 -8.64 -35.25 21.27
CA LYS A 85 -10.09 -35.02 21.19
C LYS A 85 -10.52 -34.68 19.77
N VAL A 86 -10.28 -35.60 18.84
CA VAL A 86 -10.62 -35.41 17.42
C VAL A 86 -11.98 -35.99 17.07
N LYS A 87 -12.66 -35.36 16.11
CA LYS A 87 -13.85 -35.92 15.47
C LYS A 87 -13.46 -36.86 14.34
N ASP A 88 -14.27 -37.89 14.11
CA ASP A 88 -14.10 -38.78 12.97
C ASP A 88 -14.10 -37.98 11.66
N PRO A 89 -12.99 -37.99 10.88
CA PRO A 89 -12.87 -37.20 9.66
C PRO A 89 -13.68 -37.76 8.48
N LYS A 90 -14.33 -38.92 8.63
CA LYS A 90 -15.22 -39.54 7.62
C LYS A 90 -14.55 -39.92 6.30
N PHE A 91 -13.23 -40.03 6.27
CA PHE A 91 -12.51 -40.53 5.11
C PHE A 91 -12.58 -42.07 5.03
N LYS A 92 -12.95 -42.60 3.86
CA LYS A 92 -13.18 -44.04 3.65
C LYS A 92 -11.92 -44.91 3.85
N ASP A 93 -10.74 -44.32 3.70
CA ASP A 93 -9.43 -44.98 3.73
C ASP A 93 -8.60 -44.62 4.97
N VAL A 94 -9.20 -43.98 5.98
CA VAL A 94 -8.53 -43.60 7.23
C VAL A 94 -9.31 -44.16 8.41
N SER A 95 -9.00 -45.41 8.79
CA SER A 95 -9.54 -46.04 10.01
C SER A 95 -8.79 -45.58 11.26
N THR A 96 -9.36 -45.78 12.45
CA THR A 96 -8.72 -45.48 13.74
C THR A 96 -7.42 -46.25 13.99
N ALA A 97 -7.22 -47.37 13.29
CA ALA A 97 -5.98 -48.15 13.32
C ALA A 97 -4.86 -47.54 12.46
N ASN A 98 -5.16 -46.55 11.60
CA ASN A 98 -4.15 -45.87 10.80
C ASN A 98 -3.25 -45.01 11.71
N GLY A 99 -1.93 -45.18 11.61
CA GLY A 99 -0.96 -44.45 12.44
C GLY A 99 -1.00 -42.93 12.31
N TYR A 100 -1.64 -42.40 11.26
CA TYR A 100 -1.83 -40.97 11.03
C TYR A 100 -3.25 -40.48 11.38
N TYR A 101 -4.15 -41.36 11.87
CA TYR A 101 -5.56 -41.06 12.10
C TYR A 101 -5.77 -39.78 12.91
N GLN A 102 -5.12 -39.68 14.07
CA GLN A 102 -5.30 -38.55 14.99
C GLN A 102 -4.83 -37.23 14.36
N ALA A 103 -3.71 -37.25 13.63
CA ALA A 103 -3.19 -36.07 12.97
C ALA A 103 -4.10 -35.61 11.82
N ILE A 104 -4.58 -36.57 11.00
CA ILE A 104 -5.50 -36.30 9.89
C ILE A 104 -6.82 -35.74 10.43
N ALA A 105 -7.37 -36.38 11.47
CA ALA A 105 -8.62 -35.97 12.08
C ALA A 105 -8.55 -34.56 12.68
N ALA A 106 -7.48 -34.25 13.42
CA ALA A 106 -7.27 -32.92 14.01
C ALA A 106 -7.18 -31.81 12.94
N LEU A 107 -6.38 -32.03 11.89
CA LEU A 107 -6.23 -31.04 10.81
C LEU A 107 -7.49 -30.90 9.96
N ALA A 108 -8.21 -31.99 9.70
CA ALA A 108 -9.49 -31.95 8.99
C ALA A 108 -10.54 -31.18 9.80
N GLN A 109 -10.60 -31.42 11.11
CA GLN A 109 -11.47 -30.68 12.02
C GLN A 109 -11.15 -29.18 12.07
N LYS A 110 -9.87 -28.79 11.96
CA LYS A 110 -9.44 -27.39 11.85
C LYS A 110 -9.66 -26.80 10.43
N GLY A 111 -10.07 -27.60 9.45
CA GLY A 111 -10.25 -27.16 8.06
C GLY A 111 -8.94 -26.89 7.30
N VAL A 112 -7.81 -27.39 7.83
CA VAL A 112 -6.47 -27.23 7.24
C VAL A 112 -6.31 -28.16 6.04
N ILE A 113 -6.79 -29.39 6.16
CA ILE A 113 -6.72 -30.42 5.11
C ILE A 113 -8.11 -30.89 4.70
N ASN A 114 -8.23 -31.33 3.45
CA ASN A 114 -9.43 -31.97 2.90
C ASN A 114 -9.04 -33.28 2.20
N GLY A 115 -10.03 -34.16 2.02
CA GLY A 115 -9.91 -35.36 1.20
C GLY A 115 -10.10 -35.07 -0.30
N TYR A 116 -9.95 -36.12 -1.10
CA TYR A 116 -10.32 -36.12 -2.52
C TYR A 116 -11.84 -36.20 -2.69
N GLY A 117 -12.31 -35.89 -3.90
CA GLY A 117 -13.74 -35.91 -4.23
C GLY A 117 -14.40 -37.30 -4.18
N ASP A 118 -13.62 -38.38 -4.10
CA ASP A 118 -14.10 -39.76 -3.97
C ASP A 118 -14.40 -40.18 -2.51
N GLY A 119 -14.12 -39.29 -1.54
CA GLY A 119 -14.27 -39.53 -0.11
C GLY A 119 -13.06 -40.18 0.57
N ARG A 120 -11.94 -40.34 -0.13
CA ARG A 120 -10.66 -40.75 0.45
C ARG A 120 -9.81 -39.57 0.88
N PHE A 121 -8.88 -39.78 1.81
CA PHE A 121 -7.81 -38.85 2.12
C PHE A 121 -6.51 -39.17 1.38
N GLY A 122 -6.20 -40.43 1.13
CA GLY A 122 -4.94 -40.90 0.55
C GLY A 122 -3.75 -40.74 1.50
N PRO A 123 -3.73 -41.34 2.71
CA PRO A 123 -2.67 -41.12 3.70
C PRO A 123 -1.28 -41.60 3.22
N ASN A 124 -1.23 -42.56 2.31
CA ASN A 124 0.00 -43.11 1.73
C ASN A 124 0.35 -42.50 0.37
N ASP A 125 -0.51 -41.65 -0.18
CA ASP A 125 -0.25 -41.01 -1.47
C ASP A 125 0.81 -39.91 -1.29
N PRO A 126 1.73 -39.75 -2.26
CA PRO A 126 2.64 -38.61 -2.30
C PRO A 126 1.86 -37.28 -2.30
N ILE A 127 2.32 -36.31 -1.51
CA ILE A 127 1.73 -34.97 -1.51
C ILE A 127 2.39 -34.08 -2.58
N THR A 128 1.58 -33.31 -3.31
CA THR A 128 2.12 -32.37 -4.31
C THR A 128 2.63 -31.09 -3.65
N ARG A 129 3.53 -30.38 -4.34
CA ARG A 129 4.04 -29.08 -3.90
C ARG A 129 2.93 -28.04 -3.72
N ALA A 130 1.96 -28.02 -4.61
CA ALA A 130 0.79 -27.14 -4.53
C ALA A 130 -0.10 -27.43 -3.31
N GLN A 131 -0.37 -28.72 -3.04
CA GLN A 131 -1.13 -29.13 -1.86
C GLN A 131 -0.41 -28.74 -0.57
N MET A 132 0.90 -29.02 -0.49
CA MET A 132 1.73 -28.63 0.65
C MET A 132 1.68 -27.12 0.88
N ALA A 133 1.74 -26.30 -0.17
CA ALA A 133 1.68 -24.85 -0.06
C ALA A 133 0.39 -24.35 0.62
N SER A 134 -0.78 -24.79 0.14
CA SER A 134 -2.04 -24.42 0.77
C SER A 134 -2.16 -24.91 2.21
N ILE A 135 -1.65 -26.10 2.50
CA ILE A 135 -1.68 -26.67 3.85
C ILE A 135 -0.81 -25.87 4.80
N ILE A 136 0.40 -25.47 4.39
CA ILE A 136 1.29 -24.68 5.23
C ILE A 136 0.67 -23.34 5.58
N ILE A 137 0.12 -22.61 4.59
CA ILE A 137 -0.53 -21.32 4.85
C ILE A 137 -1.66 -21.45 5.87
N LYS A 138 -2.51 -22.49 5.72
CA LYS A 138 -3.62 -22.74 6.66
C LYS A 138 -3.16 -23.22 8.03
N ALA A 139 -2.21 -24.16 8.08
CA ALA A 139 -1.77 -24.81 9.31
C ALA A 139 -1.10 -23.83 10.26
N PHE A 140 -0.23 -22.98 9.72
CA PHE A 140 0.51 -21.97 10.47
C PHE A 140 -0.25 -20.64 10.57
N GLU A 141 -1.44 -20.54 9.96
CA GLU A 141 -2.24 -19.29 9.91
C GLU A 141 -1.43 -18.11 9.36
N LEU A 142 -0.68 -18.38 8.28
CA LEU A 142 0.13 -17.40 7.59
C LEU A 142 -0.74 -16.51 6.69
N PRO A 143 -0.26 -15.30 6.36
CA PRO A 143 -0.97 -14.39 5.47
C PRO A 143 -1.30 -15.04 4.12
N LEU A 144 -2.56 -14.91 3.70
CA LEU A 144 -3.02 -15.37 2.38
C LEU A 144 -3.15 -14.18 1.42
N TYR A 145 -2.15 -14.03 0.55
CA TYR A 145 -2.17 -13.04 -0.50
C TYR A 145 -2.86 -13.58 -1.77
N ARG A 146 -3.51 -12.69 -2.54
CA ARG A 146 -4.46 -13.09 -3.61
C ARG A 146 -4.24 -12.43 -4.97
N ASP A 147 -3.06 -11.87 -5.24
CA ASP A 147 -2.79 -11.18 -6.52
C ASP A 147 -1.59 -11.77 -7.30
N PRO A 148 -1.78 -12.83 -8.10
CA PRO A 148 -0.69 -13.72 -8.54
C PRO A 148 -0.01 -13.44 -9.87
N ASP A 149 0.02 -12.18 -10.33
CA ASP A 149 0.66 -11.81 -11.60
C ASP A 149 2.21 -11.77 -11.58
N TYR A 150 2.86 -12.79 -11.04
CA TYR A 150 4.30 -12.77 -10.82
C TYR A 150 4.96 -14.16 -10.87
N GLY A 151 6.19 -14.15 -11.39
CA GLY A 151 7.21 -15.17 -11.20
C GLY A 151 7.01 -16.48 -11.97
N PHE A 152 6.01 -17.28 -11.59
CA PHE A 152 5.92 -18.68 -12.00
C PHE A 152 4.98 -18.91 -13.18
N LYS A 153 5.55 -19.28 -14.33
CA LYS A 153 4.81 -19.49 -15.60
C LYS A 153 3.87 -20.70 -15.59
N ASP A 154 4.13 -21.67 -14.71
CA ASP A 154 3.39 -22.93 -14.62
C ASP A 154 2.30 -22.94 -13.54
N VAL A 155 2.04 -21.79 -12.90
CA VAL A 155 0.94 -21.61 -11.93
C VAL A 155 -0.19 -20.84 -12.59
N VAL A 156 -1.05 -21.57 -13.30
CA VAL A 156 -2.21 -20.99 -14.02
C VAL A 156 -3.29 -20.47 -13.07
N HIS A 157 -4.06 -19.47 -13.51
CA HIS A 157 -5.13 -18.83 -12.72
C HIS A 157 -6.14 -19.82 -12.13
N LYS A 158 -6.47 -20.91 -12.84
CA LYS A 158 -7.44 -21.92 -12.40
C LYS A 158 -6.89 -22.91 -11.37
N ASN A 159 -5.61 -22.82 -10.99
CA ASN A 159 -5.04 -23.69 -9.98
C ASN A 159 -5.60 -23.31 -8.60
N GLY A 160 -6.38 -24.21 -7.97
CA GLY A 160 -6.99 -23.98 -6.66
C GLY A 160 -6.01 -23.81 -5.49
N HIS A 161 -4.71 -23.99 -5.73
CA HIS A 161 -3.64 -23.78 -4.75
C HIS A 161 -2.80 -22.51 -5.03
N ARG A 162 -3.15 -21.74 -6.07
CA ARG A 162 -2.42 -20.55 -6.53
C ARG A 162 -2.10 -19.57 -5.41
N ASP A 163 -3.09 -19.20 -4.60
CA ASP A 163 -2.91 -18.24 -3.49
C ASP A 163 -1.99 -18.77 -2.39
N GLY A 164 -2.03 -20.08 -2.14
CA GLY A 164 -1.12 -20.72 -1.18
C GLY A 164 0.33 -20.71 -1.67
N ILE A 165 0.53 -21.08 -2.94
CA ILE A 165 1.84 -20.97 -3.60
C ILE A 165 2.30 -19.52 -3.57
N TYR A 166 1.37 -18.60 -3.80
CA TYR A 166 1.67 -17.20 -3.88
C TYR A 166 2.28 -16.70 -2.58
N SER A 167 1.54 -16.99 -1.51
CA SER A 167 1.83 -16.54 -0.16
C SER A 167 3.17 -17.09 0.32
N LEU A 168 3.50 -18.35 0.00
CA LEU A 168 4.83 -18.89 0.30
C LEU A 168 5.95 -18.08 -0.36
N TYR A 169 5.76 -17.63 -1.60
CA TYR A 169 6.78 -16.85 -2.27
C TYR A 169 6.93 -15.46 -1.66
N GLN A 170 5.82 -14.75 -1.38
CA GLN A 170 5.90 -13.41 -0.77
C GLN A 170 6.54 -13.44 0.61
N LEU A 171 6.31 -14.50 1.37
CA LEU A 171 6.94 -14.73 2.66
C LEU A 171 8.40 -15.20 2.54
N GLY A 172 8.94 -15.33 1.32
CA GLY A 172 10.32 -15.78 1.08
C GLY A 172 10.56 -17.26 1.37
N LEU A 173 9.50 -18.06 1.55
CA LEU A 173 9.59 -19.46 1.95
C LEU A 173 9.90 -20.39 0.76
N THR A 174 9.69 -19.93 -0.47
CA THR A 174 9.99 -20.70 -1.68
C THR A 174 10.46 -19.80 -2.82
N THR A 175 11.42 -20.29 -3.60
CA THR A 175 11.90 -19.67 -4.84
C THR A 175 11.50 -20.48 -6.08
N GLY A 176 10.61 -21.46 -5.93
CA GLY A 176 10.26 -22.40 -6.99
C GLY A 176 11.31 -23.49 -7.22
N THR A 177 11.08 -24.34 -8.23
CA THR A 177 12.08 -25.30 -8.75
C THR A 177 13.03 -24.62 -9.74
N SER A 178 12.62 -23.48 -10.28
CA SER A 178 13.46 -22.49 -10.95
C SER A 178 12.89 -21.09 -10.67
N PRO A 179 13.61 -20.00 -11.02
CA PRO A 179 13.09 -18.64 -10.86
C PRO A 179 11.72 -18.40 -11.53
N THR A 180 11.38 -19.19 -12.56
CA THR A 180 10.12 -19.04 -13.31
C THR A 180 9.21 -20.26 -13.27
N THR A 181 9.54 -21.28 -12.46
CA THR A 181 8.78 -22.53 -12.40
C THR A 181 8.59 -22.98 -10.95
N PHE A 182 7.35 -23.26 -10.55
CA PHE A 182 7.04 -23.78 -9.23
C PHE A 182 6.92 -25.31 -9.19
N SER A 183 6.52 -25.94 -10.30
CA SER A 183 6.17 -27.36 -10.44
C SER A 183 5.03 -27.81 -9.51
N PRO A 184 3.81 -27.23 -9.64
CA PRO A 184 2.73 -27.42 -8.68
C PRO A 184 2.25 -28.87 -8.52
N ASN A 185 2.29 -29.66 -9.60
CA ASN A 185 1.81 -31.04 -9.61
C ASN A 185 2.89 -32.07 -9.24
N ALA A 186 4.16 -31.65 -9.13
CA ALA A 186 5.23 -32.55 -8.71
C ALA A 186 5.11 -32.88 -7.21
N SER A 187 5.46 -34.10 -6.83
CA SER A 187 5.56 -34.49 -5.43
C SER A 187 6.70 -33.73 -4.74
N ILE A 188 6.50 -33.37 -3.48
CA ILE A 188 7.55 -32.75 -2.66
C ILE A 188 8.31 -33.84 -1.91
N THR A 189 9.64 -33.74 -1.87
CA THR A 189 10.47 -34.72 -1.14
C THR A 189 10.42 -34.47 0.37
N ARG A 190 10.77 -35.49 1.17
CA ARG A 190 10.85 -35.38 2.64
C ARG A 190 11.80 -34.28 3.11
N GLY A 191 12.96 -34.15 2.46
CA GLY A 191 13.93 -33.09 2.77
C GLY A 191 13.40 -31.69 2.45
N GLN A 192 12.77 -31.52 1.27
CA GLN A 192 12.15 -30.25 0.88
C GLN A 192 10.99 -29.88 1.81
N ALA A 193 10.15 -30.84 2.18
CA ALA A 193 9.03 -30.63 3.10
C ALA A 193 9.52 -30.22 4.50
N ALA A 194 10.54 -30.89 5.05
CA ALA A 194 11.12 -30.53 6.34
C ALA A 194 11.66 -29.10 6.35
N LYS A 195 12.41 -28.71 5.30
CA LYS A 195 12.90 -27.34 5.13
C LYS A 195 11.76 -26.32 5.11
N LEU A 196 10.75 -26.55 4.28
CA LEU A 196 9.66 -25.60 4.08
C LEU A 196 8.78 -25.46 5.35
N LEU A 197 8.52 -26.57 6.04
CA LEU A 197 7.76 -26.58 7.29
C LEU A 197 8.50 -25.89 8.44
N LYS A 198 9.82 -26.09 8.55
CA LYS A 198 10.64 -25.37 9.53
C LYS A 198 10.66 -23.87 9.24
N ALA A 199 10.86 -23.47 7.99
CA ALA A 199 10.82 -22.06 7.61
C ALA A 199 9.47 -21.40 7.90
N ALA A 200 8.36 -22.14 7.70
CA ALA A 200 7.02 -21.67 8.05
C ALA A 200 6.82 -21.51 9.56
N GLU A 201 7.37 -22.43 10.37
CA GLU A 201 7.40 -22.30 11.84
C GLU A 201 8.17 -21.05 12.27
N ASP A 202 9.31 -20.78 11.64
CA ASP A 202 10.19 -19.66 12.00
C ASP A 202 9.63 -18.29 11.63
N VAL A 203 8.91 -18.18 10.50
CA VAL A 203 8.36 -16.89 10.07
C VAL A 203 7.14 -16.48 10.87
N LYS A 204 6.36 -17.45 11.40
CA LYS A 204 5.05 -17.18 12.01
C LYS A 204 5.11 -16.27 13.25
N PRO A 205 6.05 -16.44 14.21
CA PRO A 205 6.15 -15.55 15.37
C PRO A 205 6.41 -14.09 15.02
N GLY A 206 7.09 -13.83 13.90
CA GLY A 206 7.39 -12.48 13.44
C GLY A 206 6.23 -11.75 12.75
N ILE A 207 5.09 -12.41 12.57
CA ILE A 207 3.91 -11.83 11.91
C ILE A 207 2.87 -11.51 12.97
N LEU A 208 2.53 -10.22 13.09
CA LEU A 208 1.46 -9.77 13.96
C LEU A 208 0.10 -9.94 13.25
N THR A 209 -0.82 -10.64 13.90
CA THR A 209 -2.21 -10.80 13.42
C THR A 209 -3.14 -10.01 14.33
N MET A 210 -4.02 -9.21 13.74
CA MET A 210 -5.08 -8.49 14.46
C MET A 210 -6.44 -8.99 14.01
N HIS A 211 -7.39 -9.11 14.94
CA HIS A 211 -8.76 -9.54 14.61
C HIS A 211 -9.76 -8.41 14.79
N ALA A 212 -10.70 -8.29 13.87
CA ALA A 212 -11.75 -7.27 13.93
C ALA A 212 -12.62 -7.43 15.19
N LYS A 213 -12.80 -8.67 15.66
CA LYS A 213 -13.54 -9.00 16.88
C LYS A 213 -12.94 -8.38 18.14
N ASP A 214 -11.62 -8.16 18.17
CA ASP A 214 -10.93 -7.52 19.30
C ASP A 214 -11.35 -6.04 19.44
N PHE A 215 -11.81 -5.44 18.35
CA PHE A 215 -12.39 -4.10 18.27
C PHE A 215 -13.92 -4.09 18.30
N LYS A 216 -14.56 -5.24 18.54
CA LYS A 216 -16.02 -5.44 18.44
C LYS A 216 -16.58 -5.14 17.04
N TRP A 217 -15.77 -5.34 15.99
CA TRP A 217 -16.16 -5.16 14.59
C TRP A 217 -16.37 -6.50 13.90
N LYS A 218 -17.19 -6.49 12.84
CA LYS A 218 -17.37 -7.66 11.96
C LYS A 218 -16.19 -7.86 11.02
N ARG A 219 -15.58 -6.75 10.57
CA ARG A 219 -14.46 -6.72 9.63
C ARG A 219 -13.70 -5.40 9.72
N PHE A 220 -12.48 -5.39 9.23
CA PHE A 220 -11.71 -4.19 8.92
C PHE A 220 -12.16 -3.58 7.58
N ASN A 221 -12.21 -2.25 7.52
CA ASN A 221 -12.43 -1.42 6.33
C ASN A 221 -11.29 -0.38 6.22
N ASP A 222 -11.15 0.25 5.05
CA ASP A 222 -10.30 1.44 4.81
C ASP A 222 -8.88 1.36 5.40
N ILE A 223 -8.27 0.17 5.26
CA ILE A 223 -6.93 -0.11 5.78
C ILE A 223 -5.90 0.61 4.89
N SER A 224 -5.12 1.50 5.49
CA SER A 224 -4.07 2.27 4.81
C SER A 224 -2.79 2.34 5.65
N LYS A 225 -1.65 2.56 4.99
CA LYS A 225 -0.35 2.75 5.62
C LYS A 225 0.47 3.79 4.87
N THR A 226 1.40 4.44 5.57
CA THR A 226 2.50 5.20 4.96
C THR A 226 3.79 4.36 4.94
N ASN A 227 4.84 4.82 4.25
CA ASN A 227 6.16 4.17 4.19
C ASN A 227 6.07 2.67 3.88
N SER A 228 5.66 2.36 2.65
CA SER A 228 5.26 1.02 2.24
C SER A 228 6.37 -0.04 2.28
N ASP A 229 7.63 0.36 2.49
CA ASP A 229 8.82 -0.50 2.54
C ASP A 229 9.08 -1.15 3.91
N ILE A 230 8.46 -0.66 5.01
CA ILE A 230 8.69 -1.19 6.37
C ILE A 230 7.97 -2.52 6.62
N PHE A 231 6.68 -2.61 6.27
CA PHE A 231 5.86 -3.80 6.44
C PHE A 231 4.77 -3.89 5.38
N ASP A 232 4.30 -5.09 5.06
CA ASP A 232 3.10 -5.34 4.26
C ASP A 232 1.87 -5.59 5.13
N ILE A 233 0.69 -5.28 4.59
CA ILE A 233 -0.59 -5.60 5.22
C ILE A 233 -1.34 -6.57 4.34
N VAL A 234 -1.79 -7.67 4.92
CA VAL A 234 -2.59 -8.68 4.22
C VAL A 234 -3.91 -8.84 4.95
N GLY A 235 -4.99 -8.39 4.32
CA GLY A 235 -6.35 -8.64 4.81
C GLY A 235 -6.76 -10.08 4.51
N ASP A 236 -7.27 -10.77 5.53
CA ASP A 236 -7.70 -12.16 5.41
C ASP A 236 -8.99 -12.41 6.23
N SER A 237 -9.56 -13.60 6.08
CA SER A 237 -10.83 -13.99 6.70
C SER A 237 -10.68 -15.24 7.54
N GLU A 238 -11.25 -15.20 8.74
CA GLU A 238 -11.49 -16.39 9.57
C GLU A 238 -12.66 -17.23 9.04
N VAL A 239 -13.45 -16.69 8.09
CA VAL A 239 -14.57 -17.38 7.45
C VAL A 239 -14.12 -17.90 6.08
N PRO A 240 -13.85 -19.21 5.92
CA PRO A 240 -13.26 -19.74 4.68
C PRO A 240 -14.11 -19.50 3.43
N SER A 241 -15.43 -19.40 3.57
CA SER A 241 -16.37 -19.12 2.47
C SER A 241 -16.48 -17.63 2.12
N GLN A 242 -15.99 -16.74 2.98
CA GLN A 242 -16.07 -15.30 2.81
C GLN A 242 -14.67 -14.69 2.83
N VAL A 243 -13.87 -15.08 1.84
CA VAL A 243 -12.47 -14.67 1.71
C VAL A 243 -12.31 -13.15 1.71
N ASN A 244 -13.24 -12.41 1.11
CA ASN A 244 -13.17 -10.93 1.04
C ASN A 244 -13.69 -10.22 2.30
N LEU A 245 -14.25 -10.97 3.27
CA LEU A 245 -14.61 -10.44 4.56
C LEU A 245 -13.33 -10.34 5.40
N LYS A 246 -12.65 -9.19 5.37
CA LYS A 246 -11.40 -8.92 6.09
C LYS A 246 -11.61 -8.96 7.62
N THR A 247 -11.87 -10.12 8.20
CA THR A 247 -12.10 -10.28 9.65
C THR A 247 -10.80 -10.24 10.44
N LYS A 248 -9.66 -10.42 9.78
CA LYS A 248 -8.34 -10.27 10.34
C LYS A 248 -7.40 -9.57 9.36
N ILE A 249 -6.34 -8.97 9.89
CA ILE A 249 -5.23 -8.43 9.10
C ILE A 249 -3.92 -8.99 9.64
N HIS A 250 -2.98 -9.22 8.74
CA HIS A 250 -1.61 -9.57 9.09
C HIS A 250 -0.69 -8.40 8.77
N ILE A 251 0.18 -8.05 9.71
CA ILE A 251 1.28 -7.10 9.55
C ILE A 251 2.55 -7.93 9.36
N VAL A 252 3.09 -7.90 8.15
CA VAL A 252 4.23 -8.71 7.71
C VAL A 252 5.47 -7.82 7.61
N PRO A 253 6.47 -7.99 8.50
CA PRO A 253 7.63 -7.10 8.52
C PRO A 253 8.54 -7.33 7.32
N LYS A 254 9.14 -6.26 6.80
CA LYS A 254 10.12 -6.30 5.69
C LYS A 254 11.45 -5.71 6.12
N LYS A 255 11.40 -4.61 6.87
CA LYS A 255 12.55 -3.83 7.31
C LYS A 255 12.28 -3.22 8.67
N GLU A 256 13.34 -2.99 9.44
CA GLU A 256 13.25 -2.24 10.71
C GLU A 256 12.90 -0.77 10.44
N GLY A 257 12.06 -0.19 11.30
CA GLY A 257 11.64 1.19 11.21
C GLY A 257 10.28 1.44 11.85
N THR A 258 9.80 2.67 11.71
CA THR A 258 8.46 3.09 12.15
C THR A 258 7.68 3.56 10.94
N ALA A 259 6.44 3.10 10.82
CA ALA A 259 5.50 3.53 9.80
C ALA A 259 4.10 3.71 10.42
N THR A 260 3.17 4.32 9.69
CA THR A 260 1.81 4.52 10.18
C THR A 260 0.84 3.49 9.63
N LEU A 261 -0.20 3.22 10.41
CA LEU A 261 -1.31 2.34 10.06
C LEU A 261 -2.61 3.02 10.46
N THR A 262 -3.52 3.15 9.50
CA THR A 262 -4.91 3.52 9.76
C THR A 262 -5.82 2.40 9.30
N PHE A 263 -6.87 2.12 10.06
CA PHE A 263 -7.99 1.30 9.60
C PHE A 263 -9.27 1.73 10.29
N SER A 264 -10.41 1.40 9.70
CA SER A 264 -11.72 1.49 10.34
C SER A 264 -12.34 0.10 10.47
N GLY A 265 -13.49 0.02 11.12
CA GLY A 265 -14.33 -1.16 11.09
C GLY A 265 -15.79 -0.80 11.33
N ALA A 266 -16.66 -1.75 11.03
CA ALA A 266 -18.10 -1.57 11.15
C ALA A 266 -18.68 -2.51 12.23
N THR A 267 -19.53 -1.95 13.09
CA THR A 267 -20.32 -2.67 14.10
C THR A 267 -21.63 -3.19 13.51
N SER A 268 -22.23 -2.47 12.56
CA SER A 268 -23.41 -2.84 11.77
C SER A 268 -23.14 -2.74 10.26
N SER A 269 -24.18 -2.93 9.43
CA SER A 269 -24.12 -2.67 7.97
C SER A 269 -24.14 -1.17 7.63
N ASP A 270 -24.36 -0.29 8.61
CA ASP A 270 -24.43 1.16 8.40
C ASP A 270 -23.03 1.74 8.26
N THR A 271 -22.87 2.57 7.24
CA THR A 271 -21.60 3.12 6.77
C THR A 271 -21.26 4.49 7.37
N GLU A 272 -22.11 5.04 8.25
CA GLU A 272 -22.02 6.45 8.66
C GLU A 272 -21.13 6.71 9.89
N ASP A 273 -20.82 5.71 10.71
CA ASP A 273 -19.88 5.84 11.83
C ASP A 273 -18.71 4.88 11.70
N GLN A 274 -17.76 5.25 10.84
CA GLN A 274 -16.50 4.53 10.72
C GLN A 274 -15.59 4.93 11.88
N ASN A 275 -15.49 4.04 12.88
CA ASN A 275 -14.58 4.21 14.02
C ASN A 275 -13.13 3.97 13.58
N TYR A 276 -12.50 5.00 13.02
CA TYR A 276 -11.11 4.95 12.59
C TYR A 276 -10.15 4.86 13.78
N ARG A 277 -9.09 4.08 13.60
CA ARG A 277 -7.95 4.02 14.53
C ARG A 277 -6.65 4.25 13.79
N LYS A 278 -5.74 4.97 14.45
CA LYS A 278 -4.42 5.35 13.96
C LYS A 278 -3.35 4.77 14.88
N TYR A 279 -2.34 4.17 14.29
CA TYR A 279 -1.23 3.55 15.01
C TYR A 279 0.10 3.94 14.38
N TYR A 280 1.10 4.17 15.23
CA TYR A 280 2.48 3.92 14.88
C TYR A 280 2.75 2.42 14.97
N VAL A 281 3.35 1.87 13.93
CA VAL A 281 3.82 0.49 13.87
C VAL A 281 5.33 0.52 13.93
N HIS A 282 5.89 0.03 15.02
CA HIS A 282 7.33 -0.11 15.19
C HIS A 282 7.74 -1.55 14.86
N VAL A 283 8.63 -1.70 13.90
CA VAL A 283 9.20 -2.98 13.47
C VAL A 283 10.68 -2.98 13.81
N LYS A 284 11.13 -3.97 14.56
CA LYS A 284 12.53 -4.15 14.95
C LYS A 284 12.91 -5.63 14.98
N LYS A 285 14.21 -5.93 15.04
CA LYS A 285 14.70 -7.28 15.33
C LYS A 285 15.20 -7.38 16.75
N ILE A 286 14.68 -8.36 17.50
CA ILE A 286 15.18 -8.76 18.82
C ILE A 286 15.67 -10.21 18.69
N ASP A 287 16.94 -10.45 19.04
CA ASP A 287 17.58 -11.77 18.95
C ASP A 287 17.42 -12.45 17.56
N GLY A 288 17.45 -11.64 16.50
CA GLY A 288 17.30 -12.09 15.12
C GLY A 288 15.86 -12.36 14.66
N ALA A 289 14.88 -12.28 15.56
CA ALA A 289 13.45 -12.41 15.26
C ALA A 289 12.78 -11.05 15.12
N TRP A 290 11.74 -10.97 14.28
CA TRP A 290 10.94 -9.75 14.16
C TRP A 290 10.08 -9.53 15.40
N ASP A 291 10.06 -8.29 15.87
CA ASP A 291 9.18 -7.80 16.92
C ASP A 291 8.39 -6.60 16.37
N ILE A 292 7.07 -6.64 16.57
CA ILE A 292 6.15 -5.61 16.07
C ILE A 292 5.33 -5.10 17.25
N SER A 293 5.41 -3.80 17.50
CA SER A 293 4.59 -3.13 18.51
C SER A 293 3.72 -2.05 17.89
N LEU A 294 2.50 -1.90 18.41
CA LEU A 294 1.54 -0.90 18.01
C LEU A 294 1.39 0.15 19.09
N GLN A 295 1.50 1.43 18.72
CA GLN A 295 1.21 2.57 19.57
C GLN A 295 0.04 3.34 18.98
N GLU A 296 -1.12 3.29 19.63
CA GLU A 296 -2.29 4.08 19.21
C GLU A 296 -1.99 5.58 19.36
N THR A 297 -2.46 6.38 18.40
CA THR A 297 -2.18 7.81 18.37
C THR A 297 -3.35 8.59 17.79
N THR A 298 -3.45 9.87 18.15
CA THR A 298 -4.32 10.86 17.52
C THR A 298 -3.55 11.83 16.63
N ASP A 299 -2.23 11.68 16.53
CA ASP A 299 -1.33 12.61 15.86
C ASP A 299 -1.71 12.86 14.41
N ILE A 300 -1.45 14.09 13.98
CA ILE A 300 -1.60 14.56 12.62
C ILE A 300 -0.31 15.29 12.27
N TYR A 301 0.23 14.95 11.11
CA TYR A 301 1.41 15.57 10.55
C TYR A 301 1.04 16.86 9.85
N SER A 302 2.02 17.76 9.88
CA SER A 302 2.01 18.95 9.06
C SER A 302 1.81 18.59 7.59
N THR A 303 0.93 19.32 6.94
CA THR A 303 0.50 19.02 5.56
C THR A 303 1.00 20.08 4.60
N PRO A 304 1.70 19.69 3.51
CA PRO A 304 2.14 20.62 2.50
C PRO A 304 0.95 21.12 1.66
N ALA A 305 0.82 22.43 1.55
CA ALA A 305 -0.16 23.11 0.71
C ALA A 305 0.56 23.90 -0.39
N GLN A 306 0.27 23.53 -1.64
CA GLN A 306 0.91 24.12 -2.82
C GLN A 306 0.16 25.37 -3.27
N LEU A 307 0.82 26.52 -3.16
CA LEU A 307 0.35 27.80 -3.68
C LEU A 307 0.89 27.99 -5.10
N TRP A 308 0.03 27.77 -6.09
CA TRP A 308 0.40 27.79 -7.51
C TRP A 308 0.74 29.20 -7.98
N LYS A 309 1.84 29.36 -8.72
CA LYS A 309 2.26 30.60 -9.35
C LYS A 309 1.20 31.01 -10.38
N HIS A 310 0.88 32.30 -10.40
CA HIS A 310 -0.08 32.91 -11.30
C HIS A 310 0.13 32.46 -12.76
N TYR A 311 -0.95 32.02 -13.44
CA TYR A 311 -0.96 31.47 -14.79
C TYR A 311 -0.79 32.54 -15.88
N GLU A 312 -0.06 33.62 -15.61
CA GLU A 312 0.41 34.50 -16.69
C GLU A 312 1.57 33.78 -17.37
N ARG A 313 1.24 33.04 -18.44
CA ARG A 313 2.22 32.46 -19.36
C ARG A 313 3.10 33.61 -19.87
N ARG A 314 4.26 33.82 -19.26
CA ARG A 314 5.20 34.84 -19.72
C ARG A 314 5.63 34.50 -21.13
N GLU A 315 5.64 35.51 -22.00
CA GLU A 315 6.16 35.36 -23.36
C GLU A 315 7.60 34.80 -23.30
N ASN A 316 7.99 33.96 -24.26
CA ASN A 316 9.37 33.52 -24.45
C ASN A 316 10.01 32.67 -23.34
N ASN A 317 9.23 31.89 -22.56
CA ASN A 317 9.78 30.91 -21.61
C ASN A 317 10.57 31.57 -20.45
N GLU A 318 10.25 32.83 -20.12
CA GLU A 318 10.84 33.53 -18.98
C GLU A 318 10.59 32.83 -17.64
N ALA A 319 11.51 33.01 -16.70
CA ALA A 319 11.38 32.46 -15.35
C ALA A 319 10.14 33.02 -14.64
N PHE A 320 9.43 32.15 -13.92
CA PHE A 320 8.33 32.57 -13.06
C PHE A 320 8.84 33.40 -11.89
N ILE A 321 8.06 34.39 -11.47
CA ILE A 321 8.39 35.25 -10.34
C ILE A 321 8.21 34.45 -9.06
N ASP A 322 9.22 34.51 -8.19
CA ASP A 322 9.15 33.90 -6.88
C ASP A 322 8.43 34.79 -5.88
N ALA A 323 7.89 34.16 -4.84
CA ALA A 323 7.38 34.85 -3.67
C ALA A 323 8.55 35.52 -2.95
N GLU A 324 8.40 36.79 -2.65
CA GLU A 324 9.26 37.52 -1.71
C GLU A 324 8.85 37.21 -0.27
N SER A 325 7.54 37.16 -0.01
CA SER A 325 6.98 36.83 1.31
C SER A 325 5.58 36.25 1.21
N ILE A 326 5.21 35.46 2.21
CA ILE A 326 3.86 34.89 2.36
C ILE A 326 3.40 35.20 3.78
N SER A 327 2.21 35.79 3.92
CA SER A 327 1.53 35.95 5.20
C SER A 327 0.25 35.12 5.24
N LEU A 328 -0.14 34.66 6.43
CA LEU A 328 -1.34 33.88 6.66
C LEU A 328 -2.26 34.62 7.62
N SER A 329 -3.54 34.74 7.27
CA SER A 329 -4.60 35.22 8.16
C SER A 329 -5.75 34.23 8.22
N THR A 330 -6.65 34.36 9.19
CA THR A 330 -7.95 33.67 9.19
C THR A 330 -8.85 34.21 8.05
N GLU A 331 -9.97 33.53 7.77
CA GLU A 331 -10.93 34.00 6.76
C GLU A 331 -11.56 35.37 7.09
N ASP A 332 -11.61 35.71 8.38
CA ASP A 332 -12.14 36.98 8.92
C ASP A 332 -11.05 38.06 9.04
N GLY A 333 -9.81 37.78 8.59
CA GLY A 333 -8.73 38.75 8.48
C GLY A 333 -7.82 38.89 9.70
N GLU A 334 -7.96 38.04 10.74
CA GLU A 334 -7.02 38.03 11.86
C GLU A 334 -5.67 37.45 11.44
N LEU A 335 -4.58 38.18 11.68
CA LEU A 335 -3.24 37.73 11.30
C LEU A 335 -2.83 36.49 12.11
N VAL A 336 -2.50 35.40 11.42
CA VAL A 336 -2.00 34.16 12.01
C VAL A 336 -0.47 34.18 12.02
N GLU A 337 0.14 34.51 10.89
CA GLU A 337 1.60 34.58 10.74
C GLU A 337 1.98 35.62 9.68
N GLU A 338 2.86 36.56 10.03
CA GLU A 338 3.28 37.62 9.12
C GLU A 338 4.25 37.12 8.03
N ARG A 339 5.10 36.14 8.36
CA ARG A 339 6.12 35.58 7.47
C ARG A 339 6.18 34.06 7.59
N VAL A 340 5.31 33.40 6.84
CA VAL A 340 5.26 31.93 6.74
C VAL A 340 6.53 31.43 6.05
N LYS A 341 7.16 30.40 6.62
CA LYS A 341 8.23 29.67 5.93
C LYS A 341 7.65 28.93 4.73
N PHE A 342 8.25 29.10 3.55
CA PHE A 342 7.84 28.39 2.35
C PHE A 342 9.04 27.81 1.59
N GLU A 343 8.77 26.78 0.81
CA GLU A 343 9.76 26.05 0.01
C GLU A 343 9.33 26.04 -1.46
N ARG A 344 10.26 25.79 -2.39
CA ARG A 344 9.90 25.57 -3.80
C ARG A 344 9.51 24.12 -4.01
N CYS A 345 8.53 23.88 -4.87
CA CYS A 345 8.13 22.53 -5.24
C CYS A 345 9.30 21.75 -5.91
N GLU A 346 9.51 20.48 -5.53
CA GLU A 346 10.67 19.65 -5.93
C GLU A 346 10.67 19.17 -7.40
N ASN A 347 9.92 19.79 -8.31
CA ASN A 347 9.91 19.40 -9.72
C ASN A 347 10.60 20.45 -10.60
N ASP A 348 11.84 20.16 -11.00
CA ASP A 348 12.67 21.03 -11.86
C ASP A 348 12.03 21.36 -13.22
N ALA A 349 11.12 20.51 -13.72
CA ALA A 349 10.46 20.74 -15.00
C ALA A 349 9.23 21.67 -14.89
N LEU A 350 8.66 21.84 -13.68
CA LEU A 350 7.37 22.51 -13.45
C LEU A 350 7.42 23.29 -12.12
N GLN A 351 8.41 24.18 -11.94
CA GLN A 351 8.62 25.02 -10.75
C GLN A 351 7.53 26.11 -10.56
N TYR A 352 6.27 25.68 -10.52
CA TYR A 352 5.08 26.52 -10.54
C TYR A 352 4.42 26.67 -9.18
N CYS A 353 5.09 26.38 -8.06
CA CYS A 353 4.47 26.58 -6.75
C CYS A 353 5.45 26.86 -5.60
N HIS A 354 4.93 27.55 -4.59
CA HIS A 354 5.50 27.66 -3.26
C HIS A 354 4.71 26.74 -2.32
N VAL A 355 5.40 25.99 -1.48
CA VAL A 355 4.80 25.09 -0.50
C VAL A 355 4.84 25.76 0.87
N ILE A 356 3.67 25.92 1.47
CA ILE A 356 3.53 26.24 2.90
C ILE A 356 2.99 25.02 3.63
N TYR A 357 3.06 25.03 4.96
CA TYR A 357 2.70 23.90 5.78
C TYR A 357 1.55 24.26 6.71
N PHE A 358 0.57 23.36 6.82
CA PHE A 358 -0.57 23.52 7.72
C PHE A 358 -0.52 22.49 8.83
N ASP A 359 -0.58 23.01 10.06
CA ASP A 359 -0.42 22.26 11.31
C ASP A 359 -1.72 22.27 12.14
N GLN A 360 -2.77 22.89 11.60
CA GLN A 360 -4.06 23.06 12.26
C GLN A 360 -5.21 23.12 11.24
N PRO A 361 -6.42 22.69 11.63
CA PRO A 361 -7.61 22.89 10.81
C PRO A 361 -8.05 24.36 10.85
N GLY A 362 -8.76 24.80 9.82
CA GLY A 362 -9.29 26.15 9.71
C GLY A 362 -9.46 26.60 8.27
N LYS A 363 -9.84 27.86 8.13
CA LYS A 363 -9.95 28.53 6.84
C LYS A 363 -9.08 29.78 6.89
N PHE A 364 -8.24 29.93 5.89
CA PHE A 364 -7.16 30.90 5.91
C PHE A 364 -7.09 31.65 4.59
N ILE A 365 -6.50 32.84 4.66
CA ILE A 365 -6.07 33.61 3.49
C ILE A 365 -4.55 33.63 3.49
N ALA A 366 -3.95 32.94 2.53
CA ALA A 366 -2.52 33.06 2.25
C ALA A 366 -2.32 34.21 1.26
N THR A 367 -1.62 35.27 1.69
CA THR A 367 -1.28 36.41 0.83
C THR A 367 0.18 36.30 0.42
N VAL A 368 0.41 36.15 -0.88
CA VAL A 368 1.73 36.01 -1.48
C VAL A 368 2.11 37.34 -2.11
N LYS A 369 3.19 37.95 -1.64
CA LYS A 369 3.84 39.10 -2.28
C LYS A 369 5.00 38.59 -3.12
N TYR A 370 4.99 38.90 -4.40
CA TYR A 370 6.01 38.48 -5.36
C TYR A 370 7.12 39.53 -5.47
N VAL A 371 8.29 39.11 -5.94
CA VAL A 371 9.48 39.98 -6.11
C VAL A 371 9.21 41.18 -7.05
N ASP A 372 8.27 41.07 -7.97
CA ASP A 372 7.86 42.18 -8.85
C ASP A 372 6.86 43.16 -8.21
N GLY A 373 6.54 42.97 -6.93
CA GLY A 373 5.59 43.78 -6.16
C GLY A 373 4.12 43.40 -6.36
N LYS A 374 3.80 42.41 -7.21
CA LYS A 374 2.43 41.91 -7.33
C LYS A 374 2.03 41.13 -6.08
N GLU A 375 0.72 41.12 -5.80
CA GLU A 375 0.14 40.39 -4.69
C GLU A 375 -0.96 39.44 -5.17
N MET A 376 -0.94 38.21 -4.69
CA MET A 376 -2.00 37.22 -4.90
C MET A 376 -2.50 36.70 -3.56
N ARG A 377 -3.79 36.39 -3.49
CA ARG A 377 -4.39 35.77 -2.30
C ARG A 377 -4.93 34.39 -2.65
N TYR A 378 -4.82 33.46 -1.72
CA TYR A 378 -5.36 32.12 -1.82
C TYR A 378 -6.24 31.86 -0.61
N TYR A 379 -7.47 31.42 -0.86
CA TYR A 379 -8.32 30.85 0.17
C TYR A 379 -7.90 29.40 0.40
N VAL A 380 -7.50 29.08 1.62
CA VAL A 380 -7.04 27.74 1.99
C VAL A 380 -7.96 27.18 3.06
N THR A 381 -8.57 26.04 2.80
CA THR A 381 -9.25 25.26 3.84
C THR A 381 -8.35 24.11 4.25
N SER A 382 -8.15 23.94 5.56
CA SER A 382 -7.45 22.83 6.18
C SER A 382 -8.45 22.12 7.08
N THR A 383 -8.70 20.84 6.84
CA THR A 383 -9.71 20.08 7.59
C THR A 383 -9.09 18.83 8.18
N GLU A 384 -9.26 18.64 9.48
CA GLU A 384 -8.85 17.43 10.17
C GLU A 384 -9.72 16.24 9.76
N ARG A 385 -9.07 15.12 9.46
CA ARG A 385 -9.71 13.87 9.04
C ARG A 385 -9.24 12.75 9.97
N LYS A 386 -10.19 12.09 10.65
CA LYS A 386 -9.88 11.02 11.63
C LYS A 386 -9.19 9.81 10.99
N ASP A 387 -9.43 9.61 9.70
CA ASP A 387 -8.87 8.56 8.86
C ASP A 387 -7.48 8.88 8.30
N GLN A 388 -6.93 10.06 8.59
CA GLN A 388 -5.68 10.53 8.01
C GLN A 388 -4.67 10.99 9.07
N PHE A 389 -3.40 10.83 8.70
CA PHE A 389 -2.27 11.42 9.41
C PHE A 389 -1.92 12.81 8.86
N TYR A 390 -2.70 13.35 7.93
CA TYR A 390 -2.48 14.67 7.33
C TYR A 390 -3.81 15.41 7.32
N TYR A 391 -3.76 16.74 7.29
CA TYR A 391 -4.91 17.58 7.02
C TYR A 391 -5.34 17.43 5.56
N TYR A 392 -6.65 17.48 5.33
CA TYR A 392 -7.17 17.64 3.98
C TYR A 392 -7.17 19.13 3.63
N THR A 393 -6.32 19.53 2.69
CA THR A 393 -6.21 20.93 2.26
C THR A 393 -6.85 21.18 0.90
N HIS A 394 -7.69 22.22 0.79
CA HIS A 394 -8.18 22.73 -0.49
C HIS A 394 -7.75 24.19 -0.68
N ILE A 395 -7.26 24.52 -1.87
CA ILE A 395 -6.63 25.81 -2.15
C ILE A 395 -7.31 26.43 -3.37
N THR A 396 -7.85 27.63 -3.22
CA THR A 396 -8.51 28.39 -4.28
C THR A 396 -7.82 29.75 -4.43
N PRO A 397 -7.18 30.04 -5.58
CA PRO A 397 -6.70 31.39 -5.86
C PRO A 397 -7.87 32.37 -5.89
N ILE A 398 -7.79 33.45 -5.12
CA ILE A 398 -8.82 34.49 -5.08
C ILE A 398 -8.61 35.39 -6.29
N LYS A 399 -9.56 35.35 -7.21
CA LYS A 399 -9.56 36.20 -8.41
C LYS A 399 -10.44 37.44 -8.19
N PRO A 400 -9.87 38.63 -7.92
CA PRO A 400 -10.65 39.85 -7.76
C PRO A 400 -11.15 40.39 -9.10
N ASN A 401 -10.58 39.92 -10.21
CA ASN A 401 -11.02 40.15 -11.58
C ASN A 401 -10.65 38.90 -12.39
N GLU A 402 -11.37 38.65 -13.47
CA GLU A 402 -11.04 37.58 -14.42
C GLU A 402 -10.77 38.17 -15.81
N VAL A 403 -9.73 37.67 -16.46
CA VAL A 403 -9.49 37.88 -17.88
C VAL A 403 -9.62 36.54 -18.57
N LEU A 404 -10.69 36.37 -19.35
CA LEU A 404 -11.01 35.12 -20.02
C LEU A 404 -10.74 35.26 -21.52
N GLN A 405 -9.75 34.53 -22.01
CA GLN A 405 -9.47 34.42 -23.44
C GLN A 405 -10.21 33.20 -24.00
N ILE A 406 -11.17 33.44 -24.90
CA ILE A 406 -11.69 32.39 -25.78
C ILE A 406 -10.77 32.31 -27.00
N TRP A 407 -10.58 31.13 -27.59
CA TRP A 407 -9.71 30.96 -28.75
C TRP A 407 -9.91 32.06 -29.82
N ASP A 408 -8.82 32.68 -30.29
CA ASP A 408 -8.88 33.85 -31.19
C ASP A 408 -9.63 33.58 -32.50
N GLY A 409 -9.62 32.33 -32.98
CA GLY A 409 -10.35 31.94 -34.18
C GLY A 409 -11.87 31.84 -34.00
N ALA A 410 -12.37 31.82 -32.77
CA ALA A 410 -13.80 31.65 -32.48
C ALA A 410 -14.65 32.81 -33.01
N ILE A 411 -15.74 32.50 -33.71
CA ILE A 411 -16.69 33.48 -34.23
C ILE A 411 -17.83 33.63 -33.23
N LEU A 412 -17.68 34.56 -32.28
CA LEU A 412 -18.63 34.76 -31.18
C LEU A 412 -19.81 35.68 -31.53
N GLY A 413 -19.64 36.58 -32.51
CA GLY A 413 -20.62 37.63 -32.79
C GLY A 413 -20.82 38.59 -31.61
N LYS A 414 -22.07 38.98 -31.31
CA LYS A 414 -22.41 39.80 -30.13
C LYS A 414 -22.50 38.93 -28.88
N HIS A 415 -22.26 39.55 -27.71
CA HIS A 415 -22.57 38.94 -26.41
C HIS A 415 -23.76 39.63 -25.78
N VAL A 416 -24.62 38.86 -25.11
CA VAL A 416 -25.82 39.34 -24.44
C VAL A 416 -25.73 39.01 -22.96
N LEU A 417 -25.81 40.06 -22.15
CA LEU A 417 -25.88 39.96 -20.70
C LEU A 417 -27.35 39.89 -20.26
N PRO A 418 -27.73 38.96 -19.36
CA PRO A 418 -29.07 38.90 -18.84
C PRO A 418 -29.35 40.13 -17.96
N LYS A 419 -30.60 40.62 -17.98
CA LYS A 419 -31.00 41.79 -17.19
C LYS A 419 -30.72 41.58 -15.70
N GLY A 420 -30.07 42.55 -15.05
CA GLY A 420 -29.70 42.50 -13.64
C GLY A 420 -28.31 41.87 -13.37
N SER A 421 -27.65 41.29 -14.38
CA SER A 421 -26.29 40.76 -14.24
C SER A 421 -25.25 41.85 -13.98
N GLU A 422 -25.53 43.09 -14.41
CA GLU A 422 -24.69 44.27 -14.17
C GLU A 422 -24.53 44.60 -12.68
N GLU A 423 -25.45 44.14 -11.84
CA GLU A 423 -25.34 44.24 -10.39
C GLU A 423 -24.41 43.17 -9.82
N ILE A 424 -24.26 42.01 -10.50
CA ILE A 424 -23.42 40.87 -10.11
C ILE A 424 -21.96 41.11 -10.51
N ALA A 425 -21.71 41.44 -11.78
CA ALA A 425 -20.38 41.75 -12.28
C ALA A 425 -20.45 42.70 -13.48
N THR A 426 -19.39 43.48 -13.68
CA THR A 426 -19.14 44.13 -14.97
C THR A 426 -18.48 43.13 -15.89
N VAL A 427 -19.02 42.93 -17.09
CA VAL A 427 -18.41 42.10 -18.15
C VAL A 427 -18.19 42.99 -19.36
N THR A 428 -16.95 43.07 -19.83
CA THR A 428 -16.59 43.74 -21.08
C THR A 428 -15.82 42.79 -22.00
N ARG A 429 -15.85 43.08 -23.30
CA ARG A 429 -15.05 42.39 -24.31
C ARG A 429 -14.11 43.40 -24.95
N ASP A 430 -12.82 43.09 -24.99
CA ASP A 430 -11.83 43.97 -25.61
C ASP A 430 -12.13 44.08 -27.12
N PRO A 431 -12.22 45.31 -27.69
CA PRO A 431 -12.67 45.51 -29.06
C PRO A 431 -11.89 44.69 -30.10
N GLY A 432 -12.61 43.95 -30.94
CA GLY A 432 -12.02 43.14 -32.01
C GLY A 432 -11.33 41.85 -31.57
N THR A 433 -11.40 41.49 -30.28
CA THR A 433 -10.74 40.30 -29.73
C THR A 433 -11.74 39.32 -29.12
N ASN A 434 -11.26 38.15 -28.67
CA ASN A 434 -12.02 37.19 -27.87
C ASN A 434 -11.65 37.22 -26.38
N VAL A 435 -11.11 38.36 -25.92
CA VAL A 435 -10.77 38.61 -24.52
C VAL A 435 -11.95 39.25 -23.80
N PHE A 436 -12.40 38.61 -22.72
CA PHE A 436 -13.40 39.16 -21.81
C PHE A 436 -12.74 39.58 -20.49
N ARG A 437 -13.17 40.72 -19.96
CA ARG A 437 -12.75 41.22 -18.65
C ARG A 437 -13.95 41.26 -17.73
N ILE A 438 -13.83 40.65 -16.57
CA ILE A 438 -14.92 40.46 -15.64
C ILE A 438 -14.49 40.99 -14.27
N THR A 439 -15.26 41.94 -13.75
CA THR A 439 -15.05 42.55 -12.42
C THR A 439 -16.26 42.26 -11.54
N PRO A 440 -16.12 41.48 -10.46
CA PRO A 440 -17.22 41.16 -9.54
C PRO A 440 -17.69 42.40 -8.77
N LYS A 441 -18.98 42.44 -8.44
CA LYS A 441 -19.61 43.48 -7.61
C LYS A 441 -20.38 42.90 -6.41
N LYS A 442 -21.13 41.83 -6.64
CA LYS A 442 -21.85 41.09 -5.58
C LYS A 442 -21.95 39.62 -5.94
N THR A 443 -22.23 38.77 -4.96
CA THR A 443 -22.41 37.33 -5.17
C THR A 443 -23.59 37.04 -6.08
N GLY A 444 -23.42 36.07 -6.97
CA GLY A 444 -24.45 35.64 -7.91
C GLY A 444 -23.87 34.85 -9.07
N GLU A 445 -24.74 34.30 -9.90
CA GLU A 445 -24.36 33.54 -11.08
C GLU A 445 -25.24 33.95 -12.26
N PHE A 446 -24.64 34.06 -13.44
CA PHE A 446 -25.36 34.35 -14.67
C PHE A 446 -24.62 33.83 -15.90
N PHE A 447 -25.36 33.70 -16.99
CA PHE A 447 -24.86 33.19 -18.26
C PHE A 447 -24.80 34.30 -19.31
N VAL A 448 -23.61 34.55 -19.86
CA VAL A 448 -23.40 35.46 -21.00
C VAL A 448 -23.61 34.68 -22.28
N ASN A 449 -24.64 35.02 -23.05
CA ASN A 449 -25.00 34.28 -24.26
C ASN A 449 -24.34 34.86 -25.52
N PHE A 450 -23.92 34.00 -26.44
CA PHE A 450 -23.45 34.36 -27.79
C PHE A 450 -24.49 33.95 -28.85
N PRO A 451 -25.52 34.78 -29.10
CA PRO A 451 -26.60 34.42 -30.02
C PRO A 451 -26.15 34.31 -31.48
N ASP A 452 -25.15 35.09 -31.88
CA ASP A 452 -24.66 35.17 -33.27
C ASP A 452 -23.44 34.27 -33.54
N ARG A 453 -23.18 33.31 -32.64
CA ARG A 453 -22.05 32.38 -32.72
C ARG A 453 -22.08 31.54 -33.99
N LYS A 454 -20.91 31.17 -34.51
CA LYS A 454 -20.78 30.27 -35.66
C LYS A 454 -19.70 29.22 -35.45
N VAL A 455 -19.88 28.07 -36.09
CA VAL A 455 -18.81 27.11 -36.31
C VAL A 455 -17.72 27.78 -37.14
N VAL A 456 -16.47 27.65 -36.71
CA VAL A 456 -15.33 28.18 -37.46
C VAL A 456 -15.01 27.21 -38.61
N PRO A 457 -14.82 27.70 -39.85
CA PRO A 457 -14.44 26.82 -40.97
C PRO A 457 -13.19 25.98 -40.62
N GLY A 458 -13.31 24.65 -40.71
CA GLY A 458 -12.24 23.71 -40.34
C GLY A 458 -12.14 23.36 -38.85
N SER A 459 -13.07 23.82 -38.03
CA SER A 459 -13.23 23.43 -36.61
C SER A 459 -14.60 22.81 -36.38
N HIS A 460 -14.72 21.97 -35.36
CA HIS A 460 -15.97 21.36 -34.90
C HIS A 460 -16.50 22.02 -33.62
N ARG A 461 -15.82 23.04 -33.09
CA ARG A 461 -16.19 23.68 -31.82
C ARG A 461 -17.08 24.90 -32.02
N ILE A 462 -18.16 24.96 -31.24
CA ILE A 462 -19.02 26.13 -31.11
C ILE A 462 -18.96 26.65 -29.68
N TYR A 463 -18.53 27.90 -29.53
CA TYR A 463 -18.56 28.61 -28.25
C TYR A 463 -19.87 29.36 -28.11
N TYR A 464 -20.70 29.01 -27.13
CA TYR A 464 -22.05 29.53 -27.01
C TYR A 464 -22.28 30.47 -25.83
N GLY A 465 -21.33 30.56 -24.92
CA GLY A 465 -21.38 31.59 -23.89
C GLY A 465 -20.30 31.46 -22.84
N ILE A 466 -20.50 32.21 -21.76
CA ILE A 466 -19.66 32.19 -20.56
C ILE A 466 -20.57 32.09 -19.35
N THR A 467 -20.36 31.11 -18.50
CA THR A 467 -20.95 31.08 -17.15
C THR A 467 -20.07 31.89 -16.23
N VAL A 468 -20.61 32.96 -15.64
CA VAL A 468 -19.92 33.81 -14.66
C VAL A 468 -20.50 33.54 -13.28
N ARG A 469 -19.65 33.13 -12.34
CA ARG A 469 -20.01 32.92 -10.94
C ARG A 469 -19.18 33.84 -10.05
N VAL A 470 -19.86 34.68 -9.27
CA VAL A 470 -19.24 35.51 -8.23
C VAL A 470 -19.62 34.93 -6.87
N SER A 471 -18.60 34.62 -6.08
CA SER A 471 -18.73 34.04 -4.74
C SER A 471 -17.91 34.84 -3.73
N LYS A 472 -18.10 34.56 -2.43
CA LYS A 472 -17.25 35.09 -1.36
C LYS A 472 -16.30 34.01 -0.88
N LEU A 473 -15.03 34.37 -0.72
CA LEU A 473 -13.99 33.57 -0.07
C LEU A 473 -13.41 34.41 1.07
N GLY A 474 -13.91 34.20 2.30
CA GLY A 474 -13.78 35.17 3.38
C GLY A 474 -14.45 36.49 3.01
N ASP A 475 -13.75 37.60 3.26
CA ASP A 475 -14.21 38.95 2.89
C ASP A 475 -14.00 39.31 1.41
N TYR A 476 -13.36 38.45 0.62
CA TYR A 476 -13.02 38.75 -0.76
C TYR A 476 -14.08 38.26 -1.74
N LEU A 477 -14.45 39.11 -2.70
CA LEU A 477 -15.19 38.68 -3.88
C LEU A 477 -14.27 37.91 -4.83
N HIS A 478 -14.67 36.70 -5.17
CA HIS A 478 -14.01 35.84 -6.12
C HIS A 478 -14.91 35.65 -7.34
N VAL A 479 -14.38 35.96 -8.52
CA VAL A 479 -15.02 35.62 -9.79
C VAL A 479 -14.38 34.37 -10.39
N ASP A 480 -15.23 33.45 -10.83
CA ASP A 480 -14.86 32.35 -11.71
C ASP A 480 -15.69 32.44 -12.99
N ALA A 481 -15.06 32.19 -14.14
CA ALA A 481 -15.72 32.28 -15.43
C ALA A 481 -15.32 31.08 -16.30
N ALA A 482 -16.33 30.34 -16.75
CA ALA A 482 -16.14 29.16 -17.56
C ALA A 482 -16.72 29.38 -18.96
N VAL A 483 -15.90 29.13 -19.98
CA VAL A 483 -16.36 29.13 -21.37
C VAL A 483 -17.28 27.92 -21.57
N SER A 484 -18.42 28.14 -22.21
CA SER A 484 -19.34 27.09 -22.59
C SER A 484 -19.20 26.80 -24.08
N GLU A 485 -18.75 25.59 -24.39
CA GLU A 485 -18.52 25.09 -25.73
C GLU A 485 -19.26 23.77 -25.96
N GLU A 486 -19.67 23.53 -27.20
CA GLU A 486 -20.23 22.28 -27.70
C GLU A 486 -19.41 21.83 -28.92
N ASP A 487 -19.18 20.52 -29.01
CA ASP A 487 -18.67 19.92 -30.24
C ASP A 487 -19.84 19.64 -31.17
N ASP A 488 -19.89 20.36 -32.29
CA ASP A 488 -20.81 20.11 -33.39
C ASP A 488 -20.30 18.88 -34.18
N MET A 489 -20.38 17.69 -33.56
CA MET A 489 -20.11 16.41 -34.20
C MET A 489 -21.26 16.05 -35.15
N VAL A 490 -21.51 16.88 -36.16
CA VAL A 490 -22.21 16.41 -37.35
C VAL A 490 -21.20 15.57 -38.13
N PHE A 491 -21.26 14.25 -37.95
CA PHE A 491 -20.65 13.31 -38.88
C PHE A 491 -21.38 13.47 -40.22
N ASP A 492 -20.77 14.19 -41.15
CA ASP A 492 -21.16 14.16 -42.56
C ASP A 492 -20.60 12.88 -43.24
#